data_AF-A0A960ZLU6-F1
#
_entry.id   AF-A0A960ZLU6-F1
#
_cell.length_a   1.000
_cell.length_b   1.000
_cell.length_c   1.000
_cell.angle_alpha   90.00
_cell.angle_beta   90.00
_cell.angle_gamma   90.00
#
_symmetry.space_group_name_H-M   'P 1'
#
loop_
_entity.id
_entity.type
_entity.pdbx_description
1 polymer ?
#
loop_
_entity_poly.entity_id
_entity_poly.type
_entity_poly.pdbx_seq_one_letter_code
_entity_poly.pdbx_strand_id
1 'polypeptide(L)'
;RSVRDGRWLFIRNFRPSLPLQGPADSVKSDSFQALRSARDSSEPLPPIQADVFLTPRPEVELYDTVADPHQVANLAGDPTLSSIEARLATTLEKWMDETGDSVPEEISPDTFDRLTGDPLKGVKRNDAWKAPPGADRGADRINSPGL
;
A
#
# COMPACT_ATOMS: atom_id res chain seq x y z
N ARG A 1 1.16 -1.15 -5.16
CA ARG A 1 0.71 -2.07 -6.24
C ARG A 1 1.40 -3.41 -6.04
N SER A 2 0.88 -4.50 -6.59
CA SER A 2 1.45 -5.82 -6.35
C SER A 2 1.25 -6.79 -7.51
N VAL A 3 2.09 -7.82 -7.55
CA VAL A 3 1.96 -8.98 -8.44
C VAL A 3 2.20 -10.25 -7.63
N ARG A 4 1.44 -11.31 -7.92
CA ARG A 4 1.60 -12.63 -7.30
C ARG A 4 1.64 -13.70 -8.38
N ASP A 5 2.58 -14.64 -8.28
CA ASP A 5 2.76 -15.73 -9.25
C ASP A 5 2.48 -17.12 -8.65
N GLY A 6 1.54 -17.17 -7.69
CA GLY A 6 1.23 -18.34 -6.89
C GLY A 6 2.06 -18.38 -5.61
N ARG A 7 3.37 -18.59 -5.73
CA ARG A 7 4.28 -18.70 -4.56
C ARG A 7 4.73 -17.34 -4.05
N TRP A 8 5.16 -16.45 -4.93
CA TRP A 8 5.78 -15.19 -4.54
C TRP A 8 4.78 -14.05 -4.65
N LEU A 9 4.79 -13.16 -3.66
CA LEU A 9 4.09 -11.89 -3.69
C LEU A 9 5.13 -10.77 -3.69
N PHE A 10 5.06 -9.91 -4.69
CA PHE A 10 5.84 -8.69 -4.77
C PHE A 10 4.91 -7.49 -4.60
N ILE A 11 5.28 -6.54 -3.73
CA ILE A 11 4.57 -5.30 -3.48
C ILE A 11 5.53 -4.14 -3.70
N ARG A 12 5.07 -3.12 -4.45
CA ARG A 12 5.72 -1.82 -4.56
C ARG A 12 4.87 -0.74 -3.89
N ASN A 13 5.43 -0.14 -2.84
CA ASN A 13 4.82 0.93 -2.06
C ASN A 13 5.25 2.28 -2.65
N PHE A 14 4.35 2.95 -3.36
CA PHE A 14 4.61 4.28 -3.94
C PHE A 14 4.43 5.44 -2.94
N ARG A 15 4.06 5.13 -1.69
CA ARG A 15 3.87 6.11 -0.60
C ARG A 15 4.49 5.59 0.71
N PRO A 16 5.79 5.29 0.72
CA PRO A 16 6.45 4.64 1.87
C PRO A 16 6.41 5.51 3.14
N SER A 17 6.26 6.83 3.02
CA SER A 17 6.12 7.73 4.17
C SER A 17 4.79 7.60 4.92
N LEU A 18 3.82 6.85 4.38
CA LEU A 18 2.49 6.68 4.97
C LEU A 18 2.28 5.23 5.44
N PRO A 19 1.67 5.03 6.62
CA PRO A 19 1.29 3.68 7.06
C PRO A 19 0.15 3.13 6.19
N LEU A 20 0.06 1.80 6.08
CA LEU A 20 -1.07 1.09 5.44
C LEU A 20 -2.26 0.98 6.40
N GLN A 21 -2.62 2.10 7.01
CA GLN A 21 -3.83 2.19 7.81
C GLN A 21 -5.06 2.12 6.90
N GLY A 22 -6.12 1.50 7.42
CA GLY A 22 -7.39 1.39 6.72
C GLY A 22 -8.09 2.74 6.51
N PRO A 23 -9.26 2.72 5.84
CA PRO A 23 -10.12 3.88 5.68
C PRO A 23 -10.65 4.42 7.03
N ALA A 24 -11.26 5.61 7.00
CA ALA A 24 -11.69 6.33 8.21
C ALA A 24 -12.66 5.54 9.09
N ASP A 25 -13.54 4.74 8.50
CA ASP A 25 -14.44 3.81 9.20
C ASP A 25 -13.68 2.66 9.88
N SER A 26 -12.66 2.11 9.22
CA SER A 26 -11.78 1.10 9.83
C SER A 26 -10.99 1.67 11.01
N VAL A 27 -10.45 2.88 10.89
CA VAL A 27 -9.75 3.58 11.97
C VAL A 27 -10.67 3.82 13.18
N LYS A 28 -11.97 4.03 12.95
CA LYS A 28 -12.98 4.20 14.02
C LYS A 28 -13.45 2.90 14.67
N SER A 29 -13.11 1.74 14.11
CA SER A 29 -13.54 0.47 14.68
C SER A 29 -12.94 0.21 16.06
N ASP A 30 -13.68 -0.50 16.91
CA ASP A 30 -13.22 -0.88 18.25
C ASP A 30 -11.89 -1.65 18.20
N SER A 31 -11.70 -2.51 17.20
CA SER A 31 -10.46 -3.25 16.99
C SER A 31 -9.26 -2.33 16.72
N PHE A 32 -9.44 -1.30 15.88
CA PHE A 32 -8.35 -0.36 15.59
C PHE A 32 -8.06 0.56 16.78
N GLN A 33 -9.10 0.98 17.52
CA GLN A 33 -8.93 1.77 18.75
C GLN A 33 -8.22 0.97 19.84
N ALA A 34 -8.53 -0.32 20.00
CA ALA A 34 -7.83 -1.21 20.91
C ALA A 34 -6.35 -1.37 20.52
N LEU A 35 -6.07 -1.58 19.23
CA LEU A 35 -4.70 -1.70 18.73
C LEU A 35 -3.90 -0.40 18.93
N ARG A 36 -4.52 0.75 18.70
CA ARG A 36 -3.91 2.06 18.97
C ARG A 36 -3.62 2.26 20.46
N SER A 37 -4.59 1.93 21.32
CA SER A 37 -4.44 2.03 22.77
C SER A 37 -3.29 1.15 23.27
N ALA A 38 -3.16 -0.05 22.73
CA ALA A 38 -2.06 -0.96 23.03
C ALA A 38 -0.71 -0.41 22.55
N ARG A 39 -0.64 0.14 21.33
CA ARG A 39 0.57 0.80 20.81
C ARG A 39 1.05 1.95 21.70
N ASP A 40 0.11 2.75 22.20
CA ASP A 40 0.39 3.95 23.02
C ASP A 40 0.60 3.59 24.51
N SER A 41 0.50 2.31 24.88
CA SER A 41 0.71 1.81 26.24
C SER A 41 2.19 1.60 26.57
N SER A 42 2.50 1.26 27.83
CA SER A 42 3.85 0.87 28.24
C SER A 42 4.28 -0.50 27.74
N GLU A 43 3.35 -1.31 27.24
CA GLU A 43 3.63 -2.64 26.68
C GLU A 43 3.69 -2.57 25.16
N PRO A 44 4.83 -2.89 24.53
CA PRO A 44 4.95 -2.79 23.08
C PRO A 44 4.15 -3.88 22.38
N LEU A 45 3.48 -3.49 21.28
CA LEU A 45 2.87 -4.45 20.36
C LEU A 45 3.95 -5.37 19.76
N PRO A 46 3.66 -6.68 19.59
CA PRO A 46 4.45 -7.54 18.72
C PRO A 46 4.60 -6.92 17.32
N PRO A 47 5.75 -7.09 16.63
CA PRO A 47 5.99 -6.45 15.33
C PRO A 47 4.87 -6.66 14.31
N ILE A 48 4.31 -7.87 14.24
CA ILE A 48 3.20 -8.20 13.34
C ILE A 48 1.91 -7.43 13.65
N GLN A 49 1.65 -7.12 14.93
CA GLN A 49 0.49 -6.30 15.33
C GLN A 49 0.77 -4.80 15.11
N ALA A 50 2.03 -4.39 15.20
CA ALA A 50 2.44 -3.01 14.95
C ALA A 50 2.53 -2.65 13.45
N ASP A 51 2.54 -3.64 12.53
CA ASP A 51 2.75 -3.44 11.10
C ASP A 51 1.81 -2.40 10.47
N VAL A 52 0.55 -2.35 10.90
CA VAL A 52 -0.43 -1.36 10.40
C VAL A 52 -0.02 0.09 10.66
N PHE A 53 0.86 0.32 11.64
CA PHE A 53 1.41 1.64 11.98
C PHE A 53 2.81 1.88 11.39
N LEU A 54 3.39 0.91 10.69
CA LEU A 54 4.75 0.98 10.17
C LEU A 54 4.91 2.17 9.22
N THR A 55 5.80 3.09 9.58
CA THR A 55 6.27 4.17 8.72
C THR A 55 7.74 4.53 9.08
N PRO A 56 8.64 4.73 8.10
CA PRO A 56 8.41 4.47 6.68
C PRO A 56 8.27 2.96 6.40
N ARG A 57 7.40 2.63 5.45
CA ARG A 57 7.26 1.27 4.92
C ARG A 57 8.33 1.02 3.86
N PRO A 58 8.87 -0.21 3.72
CA PRO A 58 9.77 -0.53 2.63
C PRO A 58 9.15 -0.21 1.26
N GLU A 59 9.91 0.40 0.36
CA GLU A 59 9.43 0.69 -0.99
C GLU A 59 9.09 -0.57 -1.78
N VAL A 60 9.82 -1.66 -1.49
CA VAL A 60 9.64 -2.97 -2.07
C VAL A 60 9.47 -3.98 -0.94
N GLU A 61 8.49 -4.85 -1.08
CA GLU A 61 8.29 -6.01 -0.22
C GLU A 61 8.18 -7.27 -1.09
N LEU A 62 8.85 -8.35 -0.68
CA LEU A 62 8.82 -9.66 -1.36
C LEU A 62 8.53 -10.73 -0.32
N TYR A 63 7.53 -11.57 -0.57
CA TYR A 63 7.12 -12.62 0.36
C TYR A 63 7.03 -13.98 -0.34
N ASP A 64 7.55 -15.02 0.31
CA ASP A 64 7.26 -16.41 -0.03
C ASP A 64 5.95 -16.83 0.63
N THR A 65 4.83 -16.70 -0.08
CA THR A 65 3.49 -16.98 0.49
C THR A 65 3.24 -18.46 0.77
N VAL A 66 4.12 -19.36 0.33
CA VAL A 66 4.04 -20.79 0.65
C VAL A 66 4.79 -21.10 1.95
N ALA A 67 6.01 -20.59 2.10
CA ALA A 67 6.81 -20.78 3.32
C ALA A 67 6.36 -19.88 4.47
N ASP A 68 5.86 -18.69 4.16
CA ASP A 68 5.32 -17.69 5.08
C ASP A 68 3.92 -17.23 4.63
N PRO A 69 2.87 -18.01 4.95
CA PRO A 69 1.49 -17.67 4.58
C PRO A 69 0.99 -16.36 5.20
N HIS A 70 1.62 -15.90 6.29
CA HIS A 70 1.26 -14.69 7.00
C HIS A 70 2.02 -13.45 6.51
N GLN A 71 2.98 -13.61 5.60
CA GLN A 71 3.70 -12.50 4.94
C GLN A 71 4.38 -11.58 5.96
N VAL A 72 5.05 -12.17 6.93
CA VAL A 72 5.72 -11.48 8.04
C VAL A 72 7.17 -11.14 7.67
N ALA A 73 7.86 -12.07 7.00
CA ALA A 73 9.25 -11.93 6.64
C ALA A 73 9.38 -11.30 5.25
N ASN A 74 9.67 -9.99 5.20
CA ASN A 74 10.00 -9.32 3.95
C ASN A 74 11.40 -9.78 3.48
N LEU A 75 11.45 -10.37 2.29
CA LEU A 75 12.64 -10.92 1.63
C LEU A 75 13.22 -9.99 0.55
N ALA A 76 12.67 -8.79 0.39
CA ALA A 76 13.15 -7.84 -0.61
C ALA A 76 14.62 -7.46 -0.34
N GLY A 77 15.42 -7.40 -1.41
CA GLY A 77 16.85 -7.11 -1.34
C GLY A 77 17.74 -8.30 -0.98
N ASP A 78 17.19 -9.50 -0.77
CA ASP A 78 18.00 -10.72 -0.61
C ASP A 78 18.70 -11.06 -1.94
N PRO A 79 20.05 -11.09 -1.99
CA PRO A 79 20.80 -11.38 -3.21
C PRO A 79 20.44 -12.74 -3.84
N THR A 80 20.08 -13.72 -3.02
CA THR A 80 19.71 -15.07 -3.47
C THR A 80 18.36 -15.11 -4.17
N LEU A 81 17.50 -14.12 -3.94
CA LEU A 81 16.15 -13.99 -4.52
C LEU A 81 16.06 -12.87 -5.57
N SER A 82 17.18 -12.22 -5.91
CA SER A 82 17.26 -11.11 -6.87
C SER A 82 16.60 -11.40 -8.22
N SER A 83 16.72 -12.64 -8.74
CA SER A 83 16.09 -13.03 -10.00
C SER A 83 14.56 -13.09 -9.91
N ILE A 84 14.02 -13.46 -8.75
CA ILE A 84 12.58 -13.53 -8.49
C ILE A 84 12.03 -12.11 -8.33
N GLU A 85 12.69 -11.29 -7.52
CA GLU A 85 12.33 -9.89 -7.32
C GLU A 85 12.33 -9.12 -8.65
N ALA A 86 13.41 -9.22 -9.44
CA ALA A 86 13.53 -8.52 -10.72
C ALA A 86 12.46 -8.97 -11.73
N ARG A 87 12.18 -10.27 -11.81
CA ARG A 87 11.13 -10.80 -12.68
C ARG A 87 9.76 -10.23 -12.30
N LEU A 88 9.40 -10.25 -11.02
CA LEU A 88 8.11 -9.75 -10.56
C LEU A 88 8.00 -8.22 -10.68
N ALA A 89 9.07 -7.49 -10.40
CA ALA A 89 9.14 -6.06 -10.63
C ALA A 89 8.88 -5.73 -12.12
N THR A 90 9.56 -6.43 -13.03
CA THR A 90 9.38 -6.27 -14.49
C THR A 90 7.95 -6.61 -14.92
N THR A 91 7.37 -7.69 -14.38
CA THR A 91 5.97 -8.07 -14.65
C THR A 91 5.00 -6.98 -14.19
N LEU A 92 5.20 -6.42 -12.99
CA LEU A 92 4.37 -5.33 -12.49
C LEU A 92 4.49 -4.09 -13.38
N GLU A 93 5.72 -3.69 -13.73
CA GLU A 93 5.97 -2.51 -14.58
C GLU A 93 5.32 -2.68 -15.96
N LYS A 94 5.49 -3.85 -16.59
CA LYS A 94 4.85 -4.15 -17.86
C LYS A 94 3.32 -4.08 -17.77
N TRP A 95 2.72 -4.64 -16.72
CA TRP A 95 1.27 -4.57 -16.51
C TRP A 95 0.79 -3.12 -16.33
N MET A 96 1.53 -2.31 -15.56
CA MET A 96 1.22 -0.89 -15.38
C MET A 96 1.26 -0.13 -16.71
N ASP A 97 2.26 -0.39 -17.55
CA ASP A 97 2.37 0.28 -18.85
C ASP A 97 1.29 -0.16 -19.84
N GLU A 98 1.01 -1.47 -19.91
CA GLU A 98 -0.02 -2.02 -20.80
C GLU A 98 -1.44 -1.56 -20.46
N THR A 99 -1.69 -1.23 -19.19
CA THR A 99 -3.00 -0.74 -18.69
C THR A 99 -3.06 0.78 -18.55
N GLY A 100 -1.98 1.49 -18.90
CA GLY A 100 -1.87 2.94 -18.73
C GLY A 100 -1.88 3.40 -17.27
N ASP A 101 -1.58 2.53 -16.32
CA ASP A 101 -1.66 2.81 -14.90
C ASP A 101 -0.44 3.62 -14.43
N SER A 102 -0.61 4.90 -14.12
CA SER A 102 0.44 5.83 -13.67
C SER A 102 0.34 6.17 -12.19
N VAL A 103 1.42 6.68 -11.60
CA VAL A 103 1.41 7.23 -10.24
C VAL A 103 1.34 8.76 -10.33
N PRO A 104 0.24 9.40 -9.90
CA PRO A 104 0.11 10.85 -9.98
C PRO A 104 1.11 11.57 -9.07
N GLU A 105 1.70 12.66 -9.56
CA GLU A 105 2.56 13.55 -8.75
C GLU A 105 1.76 14.26 -7.65
N GLU A 106 0.54 14.71 -7.99
CA GLU A 106 -0.39 15.30 -7.04
C GLU A 106 -1.47 14.28 -6.64
N ILE A 107 -1.65 14.10 -5.34
CA ILE A 107 -2.70 13.26 -4.79
C ILE A 107 -3.76 14.11 -4.13
N SER A 108 -5.02 13.65 -4.18
CA SER A 108 -6.09 14.26 -3.39
C SER A 108 -5.68 14.27 -1.91
N PRO A 109 -5.76 15.41 -1.20
CA PRO A 109 -5.48 15.44 0.21
C PRO A 109 -6.50 14.58 0.96
N ASP A 110 -6.15 14.21 2.18
CA ASP A 110 -7.11 13.52 3.04
C ASP A 110 -8.32 14.42 3.30
N THR A 111 -9.50 13.80 3.39
CA THR A 111 -10.75 14.47 3.81
C THR A 111 -11.14 14.09 5.24
N PHE A 112 -10.42 13.14 5.83
CA PHE A 112 -10.59 12.65 7.19
C PHE A 112 -9.23 12.62 7.88
N ASP A 113 -9.21 12.92 9.16
CA ASP A 113 -8.02 12.82 9.99
C ASP A 113 -7.59 11.35 10.12
N ARG A 114 -6.32 11.06 9.86
CA ARG A 114 -5.80 9.69 9.81
C ARG A 114 -5.79 8.99 11.17
N LEU A 115 -5.86 9.71 12.28
CA LEU A 115 -5.81 9.12 13.62
C LEU A 115 -7.21 8.88 14.19
N THR A 116 -8.10 9.84 14.00
CA THR A 116 -9.47 9.86 14.57
C THR A 116 -10.52 9.37 13.59
N GLY A 117 -10.25 9.43 12.28
CA GLY A 117 -11.21 9.19 11.22
C GLY A 117 -12.28 10.28 11.11
N ASP A 118 -12.15 11.40 11.81
CA ASP A 118 -13.11 12.50 11.76
C ASP A 118 -12.92 13.37 10.51
N PRO A 119 -14.00 13.96 9.95
CA PRO A 119 -13.87 14.85 8.81
C PRO A 119 -12.95 16.05 9.11
N LEU A 120 -12.03 16.35 8.19
CA LEU A 120 -11.17 17.52 8.32
C LEU A 120 -11.94 18.82 8.07
N LYS A 121 -11.82 19.78 8.98
CA LYS A 121 -12.50 21.08 8.87
C LYS A 121 -11.94 21.87 7.69
N GLY A 122 -12.83 22.40 6.85
CA GLY A 122 -12.45 23.28 5.73
C GLY A 122 -12.04 22.56 4.44
N VAL A 123 -11.95 21.22 4.43
CA VAL A 123 -11.66 20.44 3.22
C VAL A 123 -12.98 20.08 2.54
N LYS A 124 -13.31 20.75 1.44
CA LYS A 124 -14.47 20.38 0.61
C LYS A 124 -14.06 19.30 -0.39
N ARG A 125 -14.86 18.24 -0.49
CA ARG A 125 -14.60 17.09 -1.37
C ARG A 125 -14.35 17.48 -2.84
N ASN A 126 -15.06 18.49 -3.33
CA ASN A 126 -14.93 18.95 -4.73
C ASN A 126 -13.65 19.74 -4.98
N ASP A 127 -13.12 20.43 -3.96
CA ASP A 127 -11.90 21.24 -4.07
C ASP A 127 -10.64 20.38 -3.87
N ALA A 128 -10.79 19.20 -3.26
CA ALA A 128 -9.73 18.25 -2.97
C ALA A 128 -9.46 17.24 -4.10
N TRP A 129 -10.35 17.10 -5.09
CA TRP A 129 -10.20 16.05 -6.08
C TRP A 129 -9.04 16.32 -7.04
N LYS A 130 -8.06 15.41 -7.08
CA LYS A 130 -6.99 15.35 -8.06
C LYS A 130 -7.23 14.21 -9.03
N ALA A 131 -6.60 14.31 -10.21
CA ALA A 131 -6.70 13.28 -11.24
C ALA A 131 -6.28 11.91 -10.68
N PRO A 132 -7.07 10.84 -10.94
CA PRO A 132 -6.74 9.52 -10.44
C PRO A 132 -5.52 8.92 -11.17
N PRO A 133 -4.91 7.86 -10.61
CA PRO A 133 -3.93 7.03 -11.33
C PRO A 133 -4.38 6.71 -12.76
N GLY A 134 -3.47 6.87 -13.73
CA GLY A 134 -3.68 6.59 -15.15
C GLY A 134 -4.47 7.63 -15.94
N ALA A 135 -4.99 8.68 -15.32
CA ALA A 135 -5.76 9.72 -16.02
C ALA A 135 -4.92 10.48 -17.07
N ASP A 136 -3.64 10.75 -16.77
CA ASP A 136 -2.65 11.35 -17.68
C ASP A 136 -2.33 10.45 -18.88
N ARG A 137 -2.54 9.13 -18.76
CA ARG A 137 -2.31 8.14 -19.81
C ARG A 137 -3.59 7.68 -20.51
N GLY A 138 -4.75 8.22 -20.14
CA GLY A 138 -6.04 7.79 -20.68
C GLY A 138 -6.36 6.33 -20.39
N ALA A 139 -6.00 5.84 -19.21
CA ALA A 139 -6.21 4.46 -18.78
C ALA A 139 -7.68 4.01 -18.89
N ASP A 140 -8.64 4.93 -18.73
CA ASP A 140 -10.08 4.71 -18.92
C ASP A 140 -10.46 4.25 -20.34
N ARG A 141 -9.58 4.42 -21.32
CA ARG A 141 -9.78 4.06 -22.73
C ARG A 141 -8.92 2.88 -23.17
N ILE A 142 -8.05 2.37 -22.30
CA ILE A 142 -7.16 1.25 -22.60
C ILE A 142 -7.87 -0.05 -22.22
N ASN A 143 -8.18 -0.87 -23.22
CA ASN A 143 -8.83 -2.17 -23.05
C ASN A 143 -7.84 -3.34 -23.16
N SER A 144 -6.55 -3.10 -22.88
CA SER A 144 -5.56 -4.17 -22.84
C SER A 144 -5.92 -5.12 -21.70
N PRO A 145 -5.94 -6.46 -21.93
CA PRO A 145 -6.16 -7.41 -20.84
C PRO A 145 -5.02 -7.41 -19.83
N GLY A 146 -3.87 -6.79 -20.17
CA GLY A 146 -2.62 -6.94 -19.43
C GLY A 146 -2.02 -8.34 -19.62
N LEU A 147 -0.88 -8.56 -18.95
CA LEU A 147 -0.22 -9.86 -18.80
C LEU A 147 -1.11 -10.95 -18.17
#